data_AF-L8J8Q1-F1
#
_entry.id   AF-L8J8Q1-F1
#
_cell.length_a   1.000
_cell.length_b   1.000
_cell.length_c   1.000
_cell.angle_alpha   90.00
_cell.angle_beta   90.00
_cell.angle_gamma   90.00
#
_symmetry.space_group_name_H-M   'P 1'
#
loop_
_entity.id
_entity.type
_entity.pdbx_description
1 polymer ?
#
loop_
_entity_poly.entity_id
_entity_poly.type
_entity_poly.pdbx_seq_one_letter_code
_entity_poly.pdbx_strand_id
1 'polypeptide(L)'
;MLKPPYSKKLSRSLFLLSGLLIVSGTANAGYSIVRVKCDKNDTETRIFINNEYKGTCPKLDIPVKAGKSTLRAQKKVDDEHEQIFVKQLNVVQGVPQRIDVVLGAVELTASAKKARQQAAEKQLRQAAQADLIAARSGDLDAMAQMVQRYTVGEGIAKNLNKARYWQQKRESVLAEMDLAAAKAGNITAMTKLIKRYEEGKGVVQSDEQAQLWRKNIESANAQAELTSAKAGNVKAMESVSQRYKTGKGFEQSTEQAQYWLEKINEVKQQKVAQAKRKEIRKEIDGISYTRFLEGGMEIISEEENPFAITLGGPLVSASSTLLDVISTPINMTRQVYLSEQLAAHASAWAKPDSMMAKAYQQQQIRNEQSDDPLLASR
;
A
#
# COMPACT_ATOMS: atom_id res chain seq x y z
N MET A 1 -40.44 77.41 -16.60
CA MET A 1 -40.48 78.33 -15.46
C MET A 1 -39.07 78.56 -14.96
N LEU A 2 -38.62 79.81 -15.06
CA LEU A 2 -37.66 80.55 -14.22
C LEU A 2 -36.29 79.93 -13.84
N LYS A 3 -35.25 80.60 -14.36
CA LYS A 3 -33.90 80.71 -13.80
C LYS A 3 -33.94 81.67 -12.56
N PRO A 4 -32.78 81.88 -11.90
CA PRO A 4 -32.43 81.63 -10.49
C PRO A 4 -32.88 82.80 -9.55
N PRO A 5 -32.44 83.00 -8.27
CA PRO A 5 -31.08 83.52 -7.97
C PRO A 5 -30.57 83.29 -6.51
N TYR A 6 -29.38 83.84 -6.18
CA TYR A 6 -29.03 84.63 -4.96
C TYR A 6 -29.45 84.11 -3.55
N SER A 7 -28.70 84.26 -2.45
CA SER A 7 -27.59 85.14 -2.10
C SER A 7 -27.20 84.97 -0.62
N LYS A 8 -25.95 85.38 -0.31
CA LYS A 8 -25.49 86.18 0.84
C LYS A 8 -26.00 85.85 2.26
N LYS A 9 -25.03 85.59 3.15
CA LYS A 9 -24.63 86.48 4.27
C LYS A 9 -23.27 85.98 4.79
N LEU A 10 -22.17 86.72 4.60
CA LEU A 10 -21.69 87.83 5.45
C LEU A 10 -21.74 87.50 6.95
N SER A 11 -20.60 87.10 7.49
CA SER A 11 -20.22 87.40 8.87
C SER A 11 -18.76 87.83 8.86
N ARG A 12 -18.54 89.05 9.34
CA ARG A 12 -17.26 89.72 9.51
C ARG A 12 -16.59 89.16 10.75
N SER A 13 -15.32 88.79 10.66
CA SER A 13 -14.42 88.79 11.80
C SER A 13 -13.04 89.22 11.33
N LEU A 14 -12.75 90.49 11.60
CA LEU A 14 -11.40 91.05 11.72
C LEU A 14 -10.59 90.17 12.67
N PHE A 15 -9.47 89.63 12.22
CA PHE A 15 -8.33 89.35 13.10
C PHE A 15 -7.04 89.64 12.34
N LEU A 16 -6.46 90.79 12.71
CA LEU A 16 -5.04 91.13 12.81
C LEU A 16 -4.05 90.33 11.93
N LEU A 17 -3.52 91.05 10.94
CA LEU A 17 -2.21 90.82 10.33
C LEU A 17 -1.12 90.74 11.41
N SER A 18 -0.72 89.52 11.78
CA SER A 18 0.62 89.25 12.29
C SER A 18 1.45 88.68 11.15
N GLY A 19 2.24 89.57 10.53
CA GLY A 19 3.28 89.18 9.59
C GLY A 19 4.34 88.37 10.31
N LEU A 20 4.21 87.04 10.27
CA LEU A 20 5.32 86.15 10.56
C LEU A 20 6.18 86.08 9.30
N LEU A 21 7.19 86.94 9.24
CA LEU A 21 8.39 86.71 8.43
C LEU A 21 9.01 85.40 8.93
N ILE A 22 8.60 84.28 8.34
CA ILE A 22 9.40 83.07 8.38
C ILE A 22 10.63 83.41 7.55
N VAL A 23 11.68 83.85 8.25
CA VAL A 23 13.05 83.78 7.74
C VAL A 23 13.24 82.31 7.40
N SER A 24 13.13 81.98 6.12
CA SER A 24 13.68 80.76 5.58
C SER A 24 15.18 80.85 5.83
N GLY A 25 15.61 80.34 6.98
CA GLY A 25 17.01 80.06 7.22
C GLY A 25 17.44 79.11 6.11
N THR A 26 18.08 79.63 5.07
CA THR A 26 18.87 78.82 4.18
C THR A 26 19.95 78.22 5.07
N ALA A 27 19.74 76.99 5.54
CA ALA A 27 20.84 76.18 6.02
C ALA A 27 21.87 76.21 4.90
N ASN A 28 22.96 76.93 5.10
CA ASN A 28 24.09 76.92 4.18
C ASN A 28 24.55 75.47 4.14
N ALA A 29 24.09 74.72 3.14
CA ALA A 29 24.53 73.36 2.92
C ALA A 29 25.99 73.46 2.50
N GLY A 30 26.88 73.38 3.48
CA GLY A 30 28.30 73.36 3.25
C GLY A 30 28.66 72.24 2.28
N TYR A 31 29.47 72.54 1.28
CA TYR A 31 30.02 71.52 0.39
C TYR A 31 31.41 71.10 0.89
N SER A 32 31.81 69.89 0.55
CA SER A 32 33.19 69.45 0.64
C SER A 32 33.56 68.60 -0.58
N ILE A 33 34.86 68.44 -0.81
CA ILE A 33 35.39 67.66 -1.94
C ILE A 33 35.65 66.24 -1.49
N VAL A 34 35.01 65.27 -2.15
CA VAL A 34 35.33 63.85 -2.04
C VAL A 34 36.23 63.47 -3.21
N ARG A 35 37.49 63.16 -2.92
CA ARG A 35 38.49 62.71 -3.89
C ARG A 35 38.47 61.20 -3.98
N VAL A 36 37.97 60.69 -5.10
CA VAL A 36 37.91 59.26 -5.40
C VAL A 36 39.11 58.87 -6.24
N LYS A 37 39.85 57.86 -5.77
CA LYS A 37 40.99 57.26 -6.48
C LYS A 37 40.69 55.79 -6.74
N CYS A 38 40.86 55.36 -7.97
CA CYS A 38 40.68 53.97 -8.39
C CYS A 38 42.04 53.41 -8.87
N ASP A 39 42.14 52.09 -9.00
CA ASP A 39 43.32 51.46 -9.60
C ASP A 39 43.47 51.90 -11.08
N LYS A 40 44.69 51.96 -11.59
CA LYS A 40 45.01 52.40 -12.96
C LYS A 40 44.36 51.50 -14.02
N ASN A 41 44.06 50.26 -13.68
CA ASN A 41 43.42 49.28 -14.56
C ASN A 41 41.88 49.36 -14.55
N ASP A 42 41.29 50.24 -13.73
CA ASP A 42 39.84 50.41 -13.57
C ASP A 42 39.34 51.69 -14.28
N THR A 43 39.53 51.76 -15.60
CA THR A 43 39.18 52.92 -16.43
C THR A 43 37.69 53.05 -16.75
N GLU A 44 36.90 52.01 -16.53
CA GLU A 44 35.46 51.96 -16.88
C GLU A 44 34.53 51.93 -15.66
N THR A 45 35.07 52.19 -14.47
CA THR A 45 34.29 52.16 -13.21
C THR A 45 33.52 53.46 -13.02
N ARG A 46 32.19 53.36 -13.04
CA ARG A 46 31.26 54.49 -12.86
C ARG A 46 31.08 54.80 -11.36
N ILE A 47 31.18 56.07 -11.01
CA ILE A 47 31.05 56.56 -9.64
C ILE A 47 29.71 57.26 -9.44
N PHE A 48 29.02 56.86 -8.37
CA PHE A 48 27.75 57.42 -7.95
C PHE A 48 27.85 57.93 -6.51
N ILE A 49 27.25 59.10 -6.25
CA ILE A 49 27.02 59.63 -4.90
C ILE A 49 25.52 59.74 -4.70
N ASN A 50 24.98 59.12 -3.65
CA ASN A 50 23.52 59.10 -3.38
C ASN A 50 22.71 58.65 -4.60
N ASN A 51 23.20 57.63 -5.30
CA ASN A 51 22.61 57.07 -6.53
C ASN A 51 22.62 58.00 -7.76
N GLU A 52 23.26 59.17 -7.68
CA GLU A 52 23.45 60.10 -8.78
C GLU A 52 24.83 59.89 -9.42
N TYR A 53 24.89 59.76 -10.75
CA TYR A 53 26.14 59.57 -11.47
C TYR A 53 27.01 60.83 -11.40
N LYS A 54 28.29 60.66 -11.03
CA LYS A 54 29.25 61.78 -10.85
C LYS A 54 30.47 61.71 -11.79
N GLY A 55 30.66 60.59 -12.48
CA GLY A 55 31.71 60.42 -13.48
C GLY A 55 32.33 59.02 -13.46
N THR A 56 33.45 58.84 -14.17
CA THR A 56 34.15 57.55 -14.30
C THR A 56 35.61 57.69 -13.84
N CYS A 57 36.14 56.67 -13.16
CA CYS A 57 37.54 56.54 -12.71
C CYS A 57 38.57 56.86 -13.83
N PRO A 58 39.84 57.25 -13.52
CA PRO A 58 40.60 56.89 -12.30
C PRO A 58 40.75 57.97 -11.23
N LYS A 59 40.48 59.24 -11.52
CA LYS A 59 40.54 60.33 -10.51
C LYS A 59 39.38 61.29 -10.68
N LEU A 60 38.60 61.47 -9.61
CA LEU A 60 37.50 62.43 -9.57
C LEU A 60 37.55 63.21 -8.26
N ASP A 61 37.42 64.53 -8.37
CA ASP A 61 37.15 65.42 -7.25
C ASP A 61 35.68 65.83 -7.33
N ILE A 62 34.85 65.27 -6.45
CA ILE A 62 33.40 65.41 -6.51
C ILE A 62 32.93 66.33 -5.38
N PRO A 63 32.25 67.45 -5.67
CA PRO A 63 31.61 68.25 -4.62
C PRO A 63 30.40 67.50 -4.06
N VAL A 64 30.41 67.22 -2.76
CA VAL A 64 29.33 66.52 -2.04
C VAL A 64 28.83 67.40 -0.90
N LYS A 65 27.51 67.46 -0.72
CA LYS A 65 26.89 68.19 0.39
C LYS A 65 27.30 67.56 1.73
N ALA A 66 27.60 68.40 2.72
CA ALA A 66 27.89 67.95 4.08
C ALA A 66 26.71 67.15 4.65
N GLY A 67 27.02 66.08 5.38
CA GLY A 67 26.07 65.11 5.91
C GLY A 67 26.37 63.68 5.46
N LYS A 68 25.42 62.77 5.75
CA LYS A 68 25.53 61.36 5.35
C LYS A 68 25.34 61.23 3.85
N SER A 69 26.28 60.59 3.16
CA SER A 69 26.20 60.28 1.73
C SER A 69 26.67 58.86 1.46
N THR A 70 26.23 58.25 0.37
CA THR A 70 26.66 56.91 -0.06
C THR A 70 27.48 57.02 -1.34
N LEU A 71 28.72 56.53 -1.31
CA LEU A 71 29.54 56.36 -2.51
C LEU A 71 29.35 54.94 -3.03
N ARG A 72 28.99 54.82 -4.30
CA ARG A 72 28.94 53.54 -5.01
C ARG A 72 29.83 53.62 -6.24
N ALA A 73 30.81 52.74 -6.35
CA ALA A 73 31.56 52.52 -7.58
C ALA A 73 31.06 51.23 -8.22
N GLN A 74 30.82 51.24 -9.53
CA GLN A 74 30.26 50.11 -10.27
C GLN A 74 31.04 49.93 -11.57
N LYS A 75 31.63 48.75 -11.75
CA LYS A 75 32.29 48.34 -12.98
C LYS A 75 31.47 47.22 -13.62
N LYS A 76 31.04 47.42 -14.86
CA LYS A 76 30.40 46.36 -15.64
C LYS A 76 31.49 45.41 -16.13
N VAL A 77 31.37 44.12 -15.86
CA VAL A 77 32.31 43.09 -16.34
C VAL A 77 31.80 42.52 -17.67
N ASP A 78 30.52 42.15 -17.70
CA ASP A 78 29.79 41.75 -18.91
C ASP A 78 28.30 42.11 -18.75
N ASP A 79 27.42 41.59 -19.62
CA ASP A 79 25.98 41.88 -19.56
C ASP A 79 25.28 41.32 -18.32
N GLU A 80 25.82 40.27 -17.69
CA GLU A 80 25.25 39.64 -16.51
C GLU A 80 26.00 39.97 -15.21
N HIS A 81 27.25 40.40 -15.29
CA HIS A 81 28.15 40.51 -14.15
C HIS A 81 28.69 41.94 -13.94
N GLU A 82 28.79 42.32 -12.67
CA GLU A 82 29.32 43.60 -12.23
C GLU A 82 30.16 43.45 -10.96
N GLN A 83 31.11 44.36 -10.78
CA GLN A 83 31.82 44.54 -9.51
C GLN A 83 31.36 45.84 -8.88
N ILE A 84 31.02 45.79 -7.60
CA ILE A 84 30.52 46.96 -6.87
C ILE A 84 31.41 47.21 -5.65
N PHE A 85 31.61 48.49 -5.35
CA PHE A 85 32.10 48.98 -4.07
C PHE A 85 31.08 49.97 -3.51
N VAL A 86 30.64 49.78 -2.26
CA VAL A 86 29.73 50.71 -1.57
C VAL A 86 30.36 51.15 -0.26
N LYS A 87 30.43 52.46 -0.02
CA LYS A 87 30.91 53.03 1.24
C LYS A 87 30.00 54.16 1.71
N GLN A 88 29.60 54.10 2.98
CA GLN A 88 28.91 55.22 3.63
C GLN A 88 29.92 56.28 4.05
N LEU A 89 29.61 57.54 3.75
CA LEU A 89 30.43 58.70 4.01
C LEU A 89 29.71 59.64 4.96
N ASN A 90 30.45 60.19 5.91
CA ASN A 90 30.01 61.32 6.73
C ASN A 90 30.81 62.53 6.28
N VAL A 91 30.25 63.32 5.36
CA VAL A 91 30.95 64.45 4.74
C VAL A 91 30.85 65.66 5.66
N VAL A 92 32.00 66.19 6.08
CA VAL A 92 32.09 67.39 6.93
C VAL A 92 32.39 68.61 6.06
N GLN A 93 31.70 69.73 6.29
CA GLN A 93 31.88 70.97 5.52
C GLN A 93 33.34 71.43 5.52
N GLY A 94 33.88 71.74 4.34
CA GLY A 94 35.25 72.26 4.16
C GLY A 94 36.39 71.25 4.40
N VAL A 95 36.10 70.00 4.80
CA VAL A 95 37.11 68.97 5.06
C VAL A 95 37.13 67.96 3.90
N PRO A 96 38.14 68.00 3.01
CA PRO A 96 38.18 67.09 1.87
C PRO A 96 38.45 65.65 2.32
N GLN A 97 37.71 64.69 1.77
CA GLN A 97 37.82 63.27 2.10
C GLN A 97 38.41 62.49 0.93
N ARG A 98 39.44 61.67 1.18
CA ARG A 98 40.05 60.78 0.17
C ARG A 98 39.51 59.36 0.33
N ILE A 99 39.14 58.74 -0.79
CA ILE A 99 38.60 57.37 -0.80
C ILE A 99 39.27 56.60 -1.92
N ASP A 100 39.95 55.52 -1.52
CA ASP A 100 40.46 54.51 -2.44
C ASP A 100 39.36 53.48 -2.68
N VAL A 101 38.96 53.33 -3.95
CA VAL A 101 37.96 52.36 -4.38
C VAL A 101 38.67 51.06 -4.68
N VAL A 102 38.29 50.00 -3.96
CA VAL A 102 38.70 48.62 -4.25
C VAL A 102 37.44 47.86 -4.64
N LEU A 103 37.35 47.46 -5.90
CA LEU A 103 36.19 46.72 -6.40
C LEU A 103 36.09 45.35 -5.71
N GLY A 104 34.87 44.99 -5.33
CA GLY A 104 34.57 43.70 -4.71
C GLY A 104 34.60 42.53 -5.70
N ALA A 105 34.15 41.36 -5.23
CA ALA A 105 33.97 40.19 -6.06
C ALA A 105 32.98 40.44 -7.22
N VAL A 106 33.11 39.66 -8.27
CA VAL A 106 32.19 39.68 -9.41
C VAL A 106 30.84 39.13 -8.95
N GLU A 107 29.76 39.91 -9.08
CA GLU A 107 28.40 39.52 -8.74
C GLU A 107 27.46 39.73 -9.93
N LEU A 108 26.29 39.09 -9.89
CA LEU A 108 25.25 39.32 -10.91
C LEU A 108 24.67 40.73 -10.81
N THR A 109 24.47 41.35 -11.97
CA THR A 109 23.75 42.60 -12.12
C THR A 109 22.31 42.46 -11.64
N ALA A 110 21.72 43.56 -11.18
CA ALA A 110 20.31 43.57 -10.77
C ALA A 110 19.37 43.10 -11.90
N SER A 111 19.70 43.42 -13.16
CA SER A 111 18.99 42.93 -14.34
C SER A 111 19.13 41.43 -14.54
N ALA A 112 20.34 40.86 -14.39
CA ALA A 112 20.56 39.42 -14.50
C ALA A 112 19.87 38.64 -13.37
N LYS A 113 19.94 39.14 -12.12
CA LYS A 113 19.20 38.56 -10.98
C LYS A 113 17.69 38.51 -11.28
N LYS A 114 17.12 39.61 -11.78
CA LYS A 114 15.70 39.68 -12.16
C LYS A 114 15.35 38.76 -13.34
N ALA A 115 16.19 38.70 -14.36
CA ALA A 115 15.99 37.82 -15.52
C ALA A 115 16.02 36.34 -15.12
N ARG A 116 16.95 35.94 -14.26
CA ARG A 116 17.01 34.57 -13.71
C ARG A 116 15.79 34.24 -12.86
N GLN A 117 15.33 35.16 -12.02
CA GLN A 117 14.09 35.00 -11.26
C GLN A 117 12.87 34.82 -12.18
N GLN A 118 12.74 35.65 -13.21
CA GLN A 118 11.65 35.54 -14.19
C GLN A 118 11.70 34.24 -15.00
N ALA A 119 12.90 33.79 -15.37
CA ALA A 119 13.10 32.52 -16.06
C ALA A 119 12.70 31.34 -15.16
N ALA A 120 13.11 31.36 -13.88
CA ALA A 120 12.70 30.35 -12.90
C ALA A 120 11.17 30.34 -12.68
N GLU A 121 10.54 31.51 -12.53
CA GLU A 121 9.08 31.62 -12.44
C GLU A 121 8.38 31.08 -13.70
N LYS A 122 8.92 31.37 -14.89
CA LYS A 122 8.38 30.85 -16.16
C LYS A 122 8.47 29.32 -16.21
N GLN A 123 9.59 28.75 -15.78
CA GLN A 123 9.76 27.30 -15.70
C GLN A 123 8.79 26.66 -14.72
N LEU A 124 8.62 27.24 -13.53
CA LEU A 124 7.63 26.79 -12.54
C LEU A 124 6.20 26.85 -13.09
N ARG A 125 5.85 27.91 -13.85
CA ARG A 125 4.54 28.01 -14.52
C ARG A 125 4.32 26.91 -15.55
N GLN A 126 5.33 26.59 -16.34
CA GLN A 126 5.27 25.51 -17.32
C GLN A 126 5.13 24.15 -16.65
N ALA A 127 5.90 23.88 -15.59
CA ALA A 127 5.79 22.65 -14.80
C ALA A 127 4.39 22.50 -14.18
N ALA A 128 3.85 23.56 -13.57
CA ALA A 128 2.50 23.54 -13.03
C ALA A 128 1.41 23.32 -14.10
N GLN A 129 1.63 23.79 -15.32
CA GLN A 129 0.74 23.52 -16.45
C GLN A 129 0.80 22.07 -16.90
N ALA A 130 1.99 21.46 -16.95
CA ALA A 130 2.16 20.04 -17.24
C ALA A 130 1.46 19.16 -16.19
N ASP A 131 1.70 19.44 -14.90
CA ASP A 131 1.04 18.75 -13.79
C ASP A 131 -0.49 18.90 -13.87
N LEU A 132 -0.99 20.06 -14.25
CA LEU A 132 -2.43 20.28 -14.43
C LEU A 132 -3.02 19.40 -15.55
N ILE A 133 -2.29 19.18 -16.65
CA ILE A 133 -2.72 18.31 -17.75
C ILE A 133 -2.75 16.86 -17.27
N ALA A 134 -1.70 16.39 -16.60
CA ALA A 134 -1.64 15.03 -16.05
C ALA A 134 -2.73 14.80 -14.97
N ALA A 135 -2.95 15.77 -14.08
CA ALA A 135 -4.01 15.70 -13.09
C ALA A 135 -5.41 15.65 -13.74
N ARG A 136 -5.60 16.29 -14.90
CA ARG A 136 -6.86 16.19 -15.66
C ARG A 136 -7.04 14.83 -16.31
N SER A 137 -5.96 14.14 -16.69
CA SER A 137 -6.02 12.76 -17.22
C SER A 137 -6.14 11.68 -16.15
N GLY A 138 -6.26 12.06 -14.86
CA GLY A 138 -6.46 11.10 -13.77
C GLY A 138 -5.19 10.69 -13.03
N ASP A 139 -4.04 11.31 -13.31
CA ASP A 139 -2.79 11.02 -12.61
C ASP A 139 -2.86 11.48 -11.14
N LEU A 140 -2.74 10.51 -10.22
CA LEU A 140 -2.87 10.73 -8.77
C LEU A 140 -1.72 11.54 -8.17
N ASP A 141 -0.50 11.36 -8.69
CA ASP A 141 0.69 12.07 -8.22
C ASP A 141 0.63 13.52 -8.70
N ALA A 142 0.23 13.74 -9.95
CA ALA A 142 0.00 15.08 -10.47
C ALA A 142 -1.13 15.79 -9.71
N MET A 143 -2.22 15.10 -9.34
CA MET A 143 -3.25 15.68 -8.47
C MET A 143 -2.68 16.09 -7.10
N ALA A 144 -1.80 15.28 -6.50
CA ALA A 144 -1.13 15.64 -5.25
C ALA A 144 -0.22 16.87 -5.41
N GLN A 145 0.53 16.96 -6.52
CA GLN A 145 1.31 18.14 -6.85
C GLN A 145 0.43 19.38 -7.01
N MET A 146 -0.74 19.26 -7.65
CA MET A 146 -1.68 20.37 -7.76
C MET A 146 -2.18 20.85 -6.40
N VAL A 147 -2.42 19.94 -5.43
CA VAL A 147 -2.77 20.32 -4.05
C VAL A 147 -1.64 21.16 -3.43
N GLN A 148 -0.39 20.71 -3.54
CA GLN A 148 0.76 21.44 -3.00
C GLN A 148 0.91 22.81 -3.66
N ARG A 149 0.95 22.86 -5.00
CA ARG A 149 1.13 24.10 -5.77
C ARG A 149 0.05 25.15 -5.47
N TYR A 150 -1.22 24.74 -5.39
CA TYR A 150 -2.29 25.67 -5.01
C TYR A 150 -2.23 26.08 -3.53
N THR A 151 -1.62 25.28 -2.66
CA THR A 151 -1.45 25.62 -1.24
C THR A 151 -0.35 26.66 -1.03
N VAL A 152 0.78 26.51 -1.71
CA VAL A 152 1.96 27.39 -1.54
C VAL A 152 2.02 28.53 -2.57
N GLY A 153 1.39 28.39 -3.73
CA GLY A 153 1.46 29.35 -4.82
C GLY A 153 2.67 29.15 -5.75
N GLU A 154 3.14 27.92 -5.93
CA GLU A 154 4.34 27.61 -6.72
C GLU A 154 3.99 27.41 -8.20
N GLY A 155 4.45 28.32 -9.06
CA GLY A 155 4.14 28.30 -10.50
C GLY A 155 2.70 28.67 -10.85
N ILE A 156 1.81 28.79 -9.87
CA ILE A 156 0.40 29.19 -10.02
C ILE A 156 -0.03 30.04 -8.81
N ALA A 157 -1.07 30.85 -8.99
CA ALA A 157 -1.61 31.63 -7.87
C ALA A 157 -2.14 30.72 -6.76
N LYS A 158 -1.73 30.99 -5.51
CA LYS A 158 -2.23 30.31 -4.32
C LYS A 158 -3.76 30.38 -4.27
N ASN A 159 -4.40 29.22 -4.11
CA ASN A 159 -5.85 29.09 -4.04
C ASN A 159 -6.26 27.84 -3.25
N LEU A 160 -6.60 28.00 -1.98
CA LEU A 160 -6.96 26.89 -1.10
C LEU A 160 -8.26 26.18 -1.51
N ASN A 161 -9.18 26.85 -2.21
CA ASN A 161 -10.41 26.22 -2.71
C ASN A 161 -10.08 25.24 -3.84
N LYS A 162 -9.18 25.64 -4.75
CA LYS A 162 -8.68 24.75 -5.82
C LYS A 162 -7.84 23.60 -5.25
N ALA A 163 -7.04 23.84 -4.21
CA ALA A 163 -6.33 22.77 -3.51
C ALA A 163 -7.30 21.72 -2.94
N ARG A 164 -8.35 22.16 -2.23
CA ARG A 164 -9.40 21.26 -1.71
C ARG A 164 -10.14 20.52 -2.82
N TYR A 165 -10.46 21.19 -3.93
CA TYR A 165 -11.06 20.55 -5.10
C TYR A 165 -10.19 19.40 -5.64
N TRP A 166 -8.89 19.64 -5.83
CA TRP A 166 -7.98 18.60 -6.33
C TRP A 166 -7.80 17.46 -5.34
N GLN A 167 -7.79 17.75 -4.04
CA GLN A 167 -7.78 16.72 -3.00
C GLN A 167 -9.04 15.85 -3.07
N GLN A 168 -10.23 16.46 -3.16
CA GLN A 168 -11.49 15.72 -3.28
C GLN A 168 -11.55 14.88 -4.55
N LYS A 169 -11.11 15.45 -5.68
CA LYS A 169 -11.03 14.74 -6.96
C LYS A 169 -10.05 13.57 -6.92
N ARG A 170 -8.93 13.71 -6.22
CA ARG A 170 -7.99 12.58 -6.02
C ARG A 170 -8.64 11.46 -5.23
N GLU A 171 -9.33 11.79 -4.15
CA GLU A 171 -10.03 10.80 -3.35
C GLU A 171 -11.16 10.11 -4.13
N SER A 172 -11.87 10.81 -5.02
CA SER A 172 -12.90 10.19 -5.85
C SER A 172 -12.32 9.18 -6.85
N VAL A 173 -11.21 9.52 -7.52
CA VAL A 173 -10.51 8.58 -8.42
C VAL A 173 -10.01 7.36 -7.65
N LEU A 174 -9.42 7.55 -6.47
CA LEU A 174 -9.00 6.43 -5.63
C LEU A 174 -10.19 5.55 -5.20
N ALA A 175 -11.34 6.14 -4.92
CA ALA A 175 -12.54 5.40 -4.58
C ALA A 175 -13.07 4.57 -5.75
N GLU A 176 -13.03 5.11 -6.98
CA GLU A 176 -13.38 4.38 -8.20
C GLU A 176 -12.44 3.18 -8.43
N MET A 177 -11.13 3.35 -8.19
CA MET A 177 -10.16 2.26 -8.27
C MET A 177 -10.41 1.18 -7.22
N ASP A 178 -10.64 1.58 -5.96
CA ASP A 178 -10.98 0.63 -4.88
C ASP A 178 -12.30 -0.10 -5.20
N LEU A 179 -13.29 0.58 -5.79
CA LEU A 179 -14.54 -0.03 -6.24
C LEU A 179 -14.33 -1.05 -7.35
N ALA A 180 -13.51 -0.74 -8.36
CA ALA A 180 -13.20 -1.68 -9.44
C ALA A 180 -12.49 -2.94 -8.91
N ALA A 181 -11.49 -2.76 -8.03
CA ALA A 181 -10.79 -3.87 -7.39
C ALA A 181 -11.72 -4.70 -6.46
N ALA A 182 -12.62 -4.04 -5.73
CA ALA A 182 -13.62 -4.69 -4.90
C ALA A 182 -14.58 -5.55 -5.74
N LYS A 183 -15.04 -5.05 -6.90
CA LYS A 183 -15.85 -5.83 -7.85
C LYS A 183 -15.10 -7.02 -8.44
N ALA A 184 -13.77 -6.93 -8.56
CA ALA A 184 -12.92 -8.05 -8.95
C ALA A 184 -12.64 -9.07 -7.80
N GLY A 185 -13.27 -8.90 -6.63
CA GLY A 185 -13.14 -9.81 -5.50
C GLY A 185 -11.98 -9.51 -4.55
N ASN A 186 -11.32 -8.35 -4.68
CA ASN A 186 -10.23 -7.98 -3.78
C ASN A 186 -10.78 -7.54 -2.40
N ILE A 187 -10.60 -8.39 -1.38
CA ILE A 187 -11.06 -8.12 -0.01
C ILE A 187 -10.42 -6.87 0.59
N THR A 188 -9.14 -6.62 0.35
CA THR A 188 -8.46 -5.41 0.85
C THR A 188 -9.09 -4.14 0.28
N ALA A 189 -9.47 -4.15 -1.00
CA ALA A 189 -10.17 -3.04 -1.64
C ALA A 189 -11.58 -2.85 -1.07
N MET A 190 -12.32 -3.93 -0.79
CA MET A 190 -13.61 -3.85 -0.09
C MET A 190 -13.46 -3.18 1.28
N THR A 191 -12.43 -3.53 2.06
CA THR A 191 -12.14 -2.90 3.35
C THR A 191 -11.83 -1.41 3.24
N LYS A 192 -11.05 -1.00 2.24
CA LYS A 192 -10.79 0.42 1.96
C LYS A 192 -12.09 1.16 1.62
N LEU A 193 -12.93 0.55 0.80
CA LEU A 193 -14.19 1.14 0.36
C LEU A 193 -15.19 1.31 1.51
N ILE A 194 -15.23 0.38 2.47
CA ILE A 194 -15.98 0.54 3.73
C ILE A 194 -15.55 1.82 4.44
N LYS A 195 -14.25 2.00 4.67
CA LYS A 195 -13.72 3.20 5.33
C LYS A 195 -14.04 4.49 4.54
N ARG A 196 -13.98 4.44 3.22
CA ARG A 196 -14.35 5.59 2.37
C ARG A 196 -15.81 5.98 2.52
N TYR A 197 -16.71 5.00 2.57
CA TYR A 197 -18.14 5.25 2.81
C TYR A 197 -18.42 5.74 4.23
N GLU A 198 -17.69 5.27 5.24
CA GLU A 198 -17.82 5.77 6.62
C GLU A 198 -17.33 7.22 6.75
N GLU A 199 -16.24 7.57 6.06
CA GLU A 199 -15.58 8.88 6.18
C GLU A 199 -16.01 9.89 5.10
N GLY A 200 -16.79 9.48 4.09
CA GLY A 200 -17.12 10.31 2.93
C GLY A 200 -15.92 10.67 2.05
N LYS A 201 -14.89 9.83 2.01
CA LYS A 201 -13.64 10.10 1.26
C LYS A 201 -13.73 9.62 -0.18
N GLY A 202 -14.05 10.56 -1.07
CA GLY A 202 -14.16 10.30 -2.51
C GLY A 202 -15.51 9.68 -2.92
N VAL A 203 -16.37 9.40 -1.95
CA VAL A 203 -17.74 8.92 -2.13
C VAL A 203 -18.65 9.69 -1.19
N VAL A 204 -19.95 9.69 -1.47
CA VAL A 204 -20.95 10.19 -0.51
C VAL A 204 -20.92 9.28 0.71
N GLN A 205 -20.80 9.87 1.90
CA GLN A 205 -20.81 9.13 3.15
C GLN A 205 -22.10 8.30 3.27
N SER A 206 -21.98 7.00 3.57
CA SER A 206 -23.12 6.10 3.66
C SER A 206 -22.79 4.85 4.48
N ASP A 207 -23.32 4.80 5.70
CA ASP A 207 -23.19 3.62 6.55
C ASP A 207 -23.86 2.38 5.94
N GLU A 208 -24.95 2.57 5.18
CA GLU A 208 -25.65 1.51 4.46
C GLU A 208 -24.74 0.86 3.41
N GLN A 209 -24.03 1.66 2.60
CA GLN A 209 -23.09 1.15 1.61
C GLN A 209 -21.90 0.44 2.29
N ALA A 210 -21.38 1.01 3.38
CA ALA A 210 -20.35 0.35 4.18
C ALA A 210 -20.84 -1.02 4.72
N GLN A 211 -22.07 -1.11 5.23
CA GLN A 211 -22.66 -2.37 5.67
C GLN A 211 -22.85 -3.37 4.52
N LEU A 212 -23.25 -2.92 3.33
CA LEU A 212 -23.35 -3.77 2.15
C LEU A 212 -22.00 -4.39 1.79
N TRP A 213 -20.92 -3.60 1.78
CA TRP A 213 -19.58 -4.12 1.51
C TRP A 213 -19.07 -5.07 2.59
N ARG A 214 -19.43 -4.87 3.87
CA ARG A 214 -19.15 -5.87 4.93
C ARG A 214 -19.86 -7.19 4.65
N LYS A 215 -21.12 -7.16 4.20
CA LYS A 215 -21.86 -8.37 3.79
C LYS A 215 -21.21 -9.05 2.58
N ASN A 216 -20.67 -8.29 1.63
CA ASN A 216 -19.96 -8.84 0.48
C ASN A 216 -18.66 -9.56 0.90
N ILE A 217 -17.88 -8.97 1.81
CA ILE A 217 -16.69 -9.63 2.40
C ILE A 217 -17.09 -10.93 3.10
N GLU A 218 -18.15 -10.89 3.91
CA GLU A 218 -18.65 -12.07 4.61
C GLU A 218 -19.05 -13.19 3.64
N SER A 219 -19.70 -12.83 2.53
CA SER A 219 -20.09 -13.77 1.48
C SER A 219 -18.88 -14.36 0.75
N ALA A 220 -17.86 -13.56 0.48
CA ALA A 220 -16.61 -14.03 -0.12
C ALA A 220 -15.84 -15.00 0.80
N ASN A 221 -15.78 -14.70 2.11
CA ASN A 221 -15.20 -15.59 3.11
C ASN A 221 -15.97 -16.92 3.21
N ALA A 222 -17.30 -16.83 3.24
CA ALA A 222 -18.16 -18.01 3.24
C ALA A 222 -17.92 -18.90 2.00
N GLN A 223 -17.75 -18.30 0.83
CA GLN A 223 -17.44 -19.02 -0.41
C GLN A 223 -16.06 -19.73 -0.37
N ALA A 224 -15.06 -19.10 0.26
CA ALA A 224 -13.74 -19.72 0.46
C ALA A 224 -13.82 -20.93 1.41
N GLU A 225 -14.57 -20.81 2.50
CA GLU A 225 -14.84 -21.92 3.42
C GLU A 225 -15.62 -23.04 2.71
N LEU A 226 -16.60 -22.71 1.87
CA LEU A 226 -17.35 -23.68 1.07
C LEU A 226 -16.44 -24.47 0.14
N THR A 227 -15.45 -23.83 -0.47
CA THR A 227 -14.45 -24.51 -1.31
C THR A 227 -13.63 -25.51 -0.50
N SER A 228 -13.22 -25.12 0.72
CA SER A 228 -12.50 -26.01 1.65
C SER A 228 -13.38 -27.16 2.16
N ALA A 229 -14.67 -26.89 2.40
CA ALA A 229 -15.65 -27.89 2.80
C ALA A 229 -15.86 -28.92 1.69
N LYS A 230 -15.98 -28.48 0.42
CA LYS A 230 -16.04 -29.38 -0.75
C LYS A 230 -14.79 -30.25 -0.92
N ALA A 231 -13.63 -29.77 -0.47
CA ALA A 231 -12.39 -30.54 -0.45
C ALA A 231 -12.28 -31.55 0.71
N GLY A 232 -13.33 -31.72 1.54
CA GLY A 232 -13.35 -32.72 2.62
C GLY A 232 -12.89 -32.20 3.99
N ASN A 233 -12.65 -30.89 4.14
CA ASN A 233 -12.24 -30.32 5.43
C ASN A 233 -13.45 -30.24 6.39
N VAL A 234 -13.45 -31.10 7.41
CA VAL A 234 -14.53 -31.20 8.41
C VAL A 234 -14.76 -29.89 9.16
N LYS A 235 -13.72 -29.16 9.55
CA LYS A 235 -13.87 -27.86 10.24
C LYS A 235 -14.54 -26.82 9.34
N ALA A 236 -14.18 -26.81 8.06
CA ALA A 236 -14.81 -25.92 7.09
C ALA A 236 -16.28 -26.31 6.85
N MET A 237 -16.62 -27.60 6.79
CA MET A 237 -18.01 -28.06 6.72
C MET A 237 -18.83 -27.61 7.93
N GLU A 238 -18.26 -27.68 9.14
CA GLU A 238 -18.91 -27.23 10.37
C GLU A 238 -19.19 -25.73 10.31
N SER A 239 -18.21 -24.94 9.87
CA SER A 239 -18.36 -23.49 9.69
C SER A 239 -19.42 -23.14 8.64
N VAL A 240 -19.40 -23.79 7.47
CA VAL A 240 -20.39 -23.60 6.41
C VAL A 240 -21.80 -23.94 6.88
N SER A 241 -21.97 -25.02 7.65
CA SER A 241 -23.26 -25.35 8.27
C SER A 241 -23.76 -24.24 9.18
N GLN A 242 -22.90 -23.69 10.05
CA GLN A 242 -23.28 -22.57 10.92
C GLN A 242 -23.59 -21.28 10.14
N ARG A 243 -22.89 -21.02 9.04
CA ARG A 243 -23.16 -19.88 8.16
C ARG A 243 -24.52 -19.97 7.50
N TYR A 244 -24.90 -21.13 6.94
CA TYR A 244 -26.25 -21.36 6.44
C TYR A 244 -27.31 -21.27 7.54
N LYS A 245 -27.02 -21.74 8.75
CA LYS A 245 -27.94 -21.62 9.89
C LYS A 245 -28.19 -20.16 10.30
N THR A 246 -27.17 -19.31 10.21
CA THR A 246 -27.21 -17.91 10.70
C THR A 246 -27.43 -16.87 9.61
N GLY A 247 -27.34 -17.25 8.33
CA GLY A 247 -27.38 -16.31 7.20
C GLY A 247 -26.10 -15.47 7.04
N LYS A 248 -24.98 -15.90 7.63
CA LYS A 248 -23.71 -15.15 7.58
C LYS A 248 -22.90 -15.51 6.33
N GLY A 249 -23.05 -14.68 5.29
CA GLY A 249 -22.37 -14.83 4.00
C GLY A 249 -23.07 -15.76 3.02
N PHE A 250 -24.15 -16.40 3.45
CA PHE A 250 -25.09 -17.13 2.59
C PHE A 250 -26.52 -16.74 2.99
N GLU A 251 -27.48 -17.00 2.11
CA GLU A 251 -28.88 -16.96 2.51
C GLU A 251 -29.15 -18.02 3.58
N GLN A 252 -29.91 -17.66 4.60
CA GLN A 252 -30.20 -18.57 5.71
C GLN A 252 -30.99 -19.77 5.20
N SER A 253 -30.49 -20.99 5.45
CA SER A 253 -31.13 -22.23 5.03
C SER A 253 -30.86 -23.35 6.03
N THR A 254 -31.92 -23.77 6.73
CA THR A 254 -31.87 -24.91 7.65
C THR A 254 -31.53 -26.22 6.92
N GLU A 255 -32.07 -26.40 5.71
CA GLU A 255 -31.84 -27.57 4.87
C GLU A 255 -30.36 -27.69 4.46
N GLN A 256 -29.75 -26.60 3.97
CA GLN A 256 -28.34 -26.59 3.63
C GLN A 256 -27.45 -26.79 4.86
N ALA A 257 -27.83 -26.21 6.01
CA ALA A 257 -27.10 -26.43 7.25
C ALA A 257 -27.10 -27.91 7.68
N GLN A 258 -28.25 -28.59 7.56
CA GLN A 258 -28.40 -30.02 7.85
C GLN A 258 -27.61 -30.89 6.86
N TYR A 259 -27.68 -30.57 5.56
CA TYR A 259 -26.90 -31.26 4.52
C TYR A 259 -25.40 -31.32 4.86
N TRP A 260 -24.82 -30.20 5.31
CA TRP A 260 -23.39 -30.18 5.68
C TRP A 260 -23.09 -30.99 6.95
N LEU A 261 -24.01 -31.06 7.92
CA LEU A 261 -23.87 -31.91 9.11
C LEU A 261 -23.91 -33.40 8.75
N GLU A 262 -24.81 -33.79 7.85
CA GLU A 262 -24.88 -35.15 7.33
C GLU A 262 -23.58 -35.53 6.60
N LYS A 263 -23.05 -34.62 5.76
CA LYS A 263 -21.75 -34.80 5.10
C LYS A 263 -20.59 -34.98 6.09
N ILE A 264 -20.58 -34.26 7.20
CA ILE A 264 -19.57 -34.45 8.25
C ILE A 264 -19.67 -35.85 8.85
N ASN A 265 -20.88 -36.33 9.13
CA ASN A 265 -21.11 -37.67 9.65
C ASN A 265 -20.65 -38.73 8.65
N GLU A 266 -20.96 -38.58 7.36
CA GLU A 266 -20.46 -39.46 6.30
C GLU A 266 -18.92 -39.53 6.29
N VAL A 267 -18.25 -38.38 6.33
CA VAL A 267 -16.77 -38.32 6.34
C VAL A 267 -16.19 -38.95 7.61
N LYS A 268 -16.80 -38.72 8.78
CA LYS A 268 -16.38 -39.33 10.04
C LYS A 268 -16.53 -40.86 9.98
N GLN A 269 -17.66 -41.36 9.48
CA GLN A 269 -17.89 -42.80 9.31
C GLN A 269 -16.90 -43.42 8.30
N GLN A 270 -16.62 -42.74 7.19
CA GLN A 270 -15.61 -43.18 6.23
C GLN A 270 -14.21 -43.28 6.85
N LYS A 271 -13.82 -42.32 7.71
CA LYS A 271 -12.53 -42.38 8.42
C LYS A 271 -12.46 -43.55 9.40
N VAL A 272 -13.53 -43.80 10.16
CA VAL A 272 -13.61 -44.98 11.05
C VAL A 272 -13.50 -46.27 10.24
N ALA A 273 -14.22 -46.36 9.13
CA ALA A 273 -14.15 -47.50 8.21
C ALA A 273 -12.75 -47.71 7.64
N GLN A 274 -12.08 -46.64 7.21
CA GLN A 274 -10.70 -46.69 6.71
C GLN A 274 -9.71 -47.14 7.79
N ALA A 275 -9.87 -46.68 9.04
CA ALA A 275 -9.04 -47.10 10.15
C ALA A 275 -9.19 -48.60 10.42
N LYS A 276 -10.43 -49.10 10.47
CA LYS A 276 -10.71 -50.55 10.61
C LYS A 276 -10.10 -51.37 9.47
N ARG A 277 -10.25 -50.91 8.21
CA ARG A 277 -9.62 -51.57 7.06
C ARG A 277 -8.10 -51.63 7.17
N LYS A 278 -7.47 -50.55 7.66
CA LYS A 278 -6.01 -50.49 7.84
C LYS A 278 -5.54 -51.45 8.94
N GLU A 279 -6.30 -51.57 10.03
CA GLU A 279 -6.02 -52.49 11.13
C GLU A 279 -6.10 -53.95 10.67
N ILE A 280 -7.20 -54.34 10.01
CA ILE A 280 -7.36 -55.70 9.47
C ILE A 280 -6.27 -55.99 8.42
N ARG A 281 -5.92 -55.03 7.57
CA ARG A 281 -4.82 -55.20 6.61
C ARG A 281 -3.49 -55.45 7.31
N LYS A 282 -3.18 -54.72 8.37
CA LYS A 282 -1.96 -54.93 9.16
C LYS A 282 -1.93 -56.33 9.79
N GLU A 283 -3.08 -56.84 10.22
CA GLU A 283 -3.19 -58.21 10.75
C GLU A 283 -2.94 -59.27 9.66
N ILE A 284 -3.52 -59.08 8.47
CA ILE A 284 -3.26 -59.94 7.30
C ILE A 284 -1.77 -59.92 6.93
N ASP A 285 -1.16 -58.73 6.84
CA ASP A 285 0.24 -58.56 6.50
C ASP A 285 1.15 -59.22 7.56
N GLY A 286 0.79 -59.12 8.84
CA GLY A 286 1.48 -59.79 9.95
C GLY A 286 1.45 -61.31 9.84
N ILE A 287 0.30 -61.91 9.50
CA ILE A 287 0.16 -63.35 9.22
C ILE A 287 1.01 -63.76 8.01
N SER A 288 1.07 -62.91 6.98
CA SER A 288 1.87 -63.18 5.78
C SER A 288 3.39 -63.16 6.05
N TYR A 289 3.85 -62.24 6.92
CA TYR A 289 5.26 -62.12 7.27
C TYR A 289 5.74 -63.25 8.18
N THR A 290 4.91 -63.69 9.15
CA THR A 290 5.22 -64.88 9.95
C THR A 290 5.35 -66.13 9.08
N ARG A 291 4.53 -66.26 8.03
CA ARG A 291 4.67 -67.35 7.03
C ARG A 291 5.98 -67.31 6.26
N PHE A 292 6.50 -66.12 5.92
CA PHE A 292 7.78 -65.99 5.21
C PHE A 292 8.98 -66.40 6.10
N LEU A 293 8.90 -66.15 7.41
CA LEU A 293 9.90 -66.59 8.37
C LEU A 293 9.78 -68.09 8.70
N GLU A 294 8.57 -68.65 8.77
CA GLU A 294 8.35 -70.09 8.99
C GLU A 294 8.57 -70.94 7.73
N GLY A 295 8.34 -70.38 6.53
CA GLY A 295 8.51 -71.05 5.23
C GLY A 295 9.86 -70.76 4.54
N GLY A 296 10.73 -69.96 5.16
CA GLY A 296 12.06 -69.63 4.68
C GLY A 296 13.10 -70.55 5.31
N MET A 297 13.49 -71.57 4.55
CA MET A 297 14.64 -72.43 4.80
C MET A 297 15.90 -71.58 5.07
N GLU A 298 16.69 -71.98 6.06
CA GLU A 298 18.12 -71.68 6.14
C GLU A 298 18.77 -71.89 4.77
N ILE A 299 19.44 -70.86 4.26
CA ILE A 299 20.62 -71.06 3.43
C ILE A 299 21.70 -70.13 3.99
N ILE A 300 22.40 -70.62 5.01
CA ILE A 300 23.84 -70.37 5.09
C ILE A 300 24.47 -71.58 4.40
N SER A 301 24.70 -71.48 3.09
CA SER A 301 25.68 -72.35 2.47
C SER A 301 27.03 -71.66 2.62
N GLU A 302 27.94 -72.29 3.36
CA GLU A 302 29.35 -72.24 2.99
C GLU A 302 29.46 -72.56 1.49
N GLU A 303 30.34 -71.82 0.82
CA GLU A 303 30.88 -72.10 -0.51
C GLU A 303 31.03 -73.64 -0.70
N GLU A 304 30.58 -74.29 -1.77
CA GLU A 304 30.67 -73.91 -3.17
C GLU A 304 29.52 -74.56 -3.99
N ASN A 305 28.88 -73.72 -4.82
CA ASN A 305 28.34 -74.07 -6.15
C ASN A 305 26.94 -74.74 -6.28
N PRO A 306 25.94 -74.06 -6.88
CA PRO A 306 24.70 -74.72 -7.34
C PRO A 306 24.27 -74.31 -8.77
N PHE A 307 24.63 -75.14 -9.75
CA PHE A 307 23.83 -75.33 -10.97
C PHE A 307 23.37 -76.79 -11.00
N ALA A 308 22.31 -77.13 -10.26
CA ALA A 308 21.67 -78.43 -10.39
C ALA A 308 20.21 -78.35 -9.93
N ILE A 309 19.31 -78.35 -10.92
CA ILE A 309 17.89 -78.67 -10.75
C ILE A 309 17.77 -80.17 -10.96
N THR A 310 17.18 -80.91 -10.02
CA THR A 310 16.73 -82.30 -10.25
C THR A 310 15.37 -82.56 -9.60
N LEU A 311 14.44 -83.03 -10.44
CA LEU A 311 13.09 -83.51 -10.11
C LEU A 311 13.16 -84.87 -9.39
N GLY A 312 12.37 -85.07 -8.33
CA GLY A 312 12.14 -86.36 -7.69
C GLY A 312 10.91 -86.30 -6.77
N GLY A 313 9.98 -87.24 -6.96
CA GLY A 313 8.67 -87.30 -6.28
C GLY A 313 8.72 -87.56 -4.76
N PRO A 314 7.54 -87.69 -4.12
CA PRO A 314 7.41 -87.50 -2.68
C PRO A 314 7.90 -88.71 -1.90
N LEU A 315 8.79 -88.47 -0.94
CA LEU A 315 9.05 -89.38 0.18
C LEU A 315 8.50 -88.73 1.46
N VAL A 316 7.42 -89.33 1.96
CA VAL A 316 6.89 -89.06 3.29
C VAL A 316 7.90 -89.60 4.29
N SER A 317 8.71 -88.74 4.90
CA SER A 317 9.48 -89.06 6.10
C SER A 317 8.73 -88.54 7.32
N ALA A 318 8.09 -89.46 8.02
CA ALA A 318 7.40 -89.26 9.27
C ALA A 318 8.41 -89.09 10.43
N SER A 319 8.78 -87.85 10.77
CA SER A 319 9.27 -87.48 12.12
C SER A 319 9.62 -85.97 12.20
N SER A 320 8.58 -85.13 12.24
CA SER A 320 8.60 -83.75 12.78
C SER A 320 7.23 -83.06 12.63
N THR A 321 6.28 -83.71 11.96
CA THR A 321 4.86 -83.32 11.93
C THR A 321 4.27 -83.40 13.33
N LEU A 322 4.31 -82.30 14.06
CA LEU A 322 3.27 -81.97 15.03
C LEU A 322 3.25 -80.48 15.42
N LEU A 323 4.23 -79.66 15.04
CA LEU A 323 4.15 -78.21 15.27
C LEU A 323 3.84 -77.38 14.00
N ASP A 324 4.17 -77.86 12.79
CA ASP A 324 3.93 -77.09 11.55
C ASP A 324 2.60 -77.38 10.82
N VAL A 325 1.86 -78.42 11.24
CA VAL A 325 0.57 -78.78 10.63
C VAL A 325 -0.62 -78.13 11.33
N ILE A 326 -0.45 -77.60 12.55
CA ILE A 326 -1.58 -77.06 13.32
C ILE A 326 -1.81 -75.56 13.04
N SER A 327 -0.79 -74.81 12.61
CA SER A 327 -0.96 -73.37 12.34
C SER A 327 -1.34 -73.06 10.89
N THR A 328 -0.93 -73.87 9.90
CA THR A 328 -1.14 -73.55 8.47
C THR A 328 -2.60 -73.59 7.99
N PRO A 329 -3.47 -74.56 8.40
CA PRO A 329 -4.87 -74.52 8.01
C PRO A 329 -5.60 -73.40 8.75
N ILE A 330 -5.28 -73.18 10.03
CA ILE A 330 -5.91 -72.15 10.87
C ILE A 330 -5.55 -70.77 10.35
N ASN A 331 -4.27 -70.51 10.04
CA ASN A 331 -3.81 -69.21 9.55
C ASN A 331 -4.27 -68.93 8.11
N MET A 332 -4.32 -69.94 7.22
CA MET A 332 -4.91 -69.76 5.88
C MET A 332 -6.42 -69.51 5.97
N THR A 333 -7.15 -70.27 6.81
CA THR A 333 -8.58 -70.03 7.05
C THR A 333 -8.81 -68.65 7.63
N ARG A 334 -7.97 -68.22 8.58
CA ARG A 334 -8.02 -66.90 9.21
C ARG A 334 -7.70 -65.77 8.23
N GLN A 335 -6.70 -65.94 7.36
CA GLN A 335 -6.34 -64.95 6.34
C GLN A 335 -7.45 -64.81 5.29
N VAL A 336 -7.99 -65.92 4.79
CA VAL A 336 -9.12 -65.93 3.86
C VAL A 336 -10.35 -65.29 4.51
N TYR A 337 -10.68 -65.69 5.74
CA TYR A 337 -11.77 -65.11 6.53
C TYR A 337 -11.63 -63.59 6.72
N LEU A 338 -10.46 -63.10 7.14
CA LEU A 338 -10.21 -61.67 7.30
C LEU A 338 -10.28 -60.92 5.96
N SER A 339 -9.84 -61.54 4.86
CA SER A 339 -9.91 -60.94 3.52
C SER A 339 -11.36 -60.88 2.98
N GLU A 340 -12.17 -61.92 3.24
CA GLU A 340 -13.59 -61.96 2.91
C GLU A 340 -14.38 -60.96 3.76
N GLN A 341 -14.09 -60.87 5.06
CA GLN A 341 -14.64 -59.85 5.93
C GLN A 341 -14.32 -58.44 5.41
N LEU A 342 -13.08 -58.20 4.96
CA LEU A 342 -12.69 -56.90 4.42
C LEU A 342 -13.47 -56.56 3.13
N ALA A 343 -13.75 -57.56 2.27
CA ALA A 343 -14.57 -57.40 1.07
C ALA A 343 -16.06 -57.19 1.40
N ALA A 344 -16.64 -57.97 2.32
CA ALA A 344 -18.04 -57.91 2.72
C ALA A 344 -18.37 -56.62 3.51
N HIS A 345 -17.52 -56.26 4.46
CA HIS A 345 -17.68 -55.04 5.25
C HIS A 345 -17.33 -53.77 4.46
N ALA A 346 -16.50 -53.86 3.42
CA ALA A 346 -16.20 -52.72 2.57
C ALA A 346 -17.46 -52.12 1.92
N SER A 347 -18.42 -52.95 1.52
CA SER A 347 -19.73 -52.52 1.02
C SER A 347 -20.62 -51.91 2.11
N ALA A 348 -20.63 -52.49 3.32
CA ALA A 348 -21.43 -51.99 4.44
C ALA A 348 -20.95 -50.64 4.99
N TRP A 349 -19.63 -50.43 5.03
CA TRP A 349 -19.02 -49.22 5.58
C TRP A 349 -19.00 -48.02 4.61
N ALA A 350 -19.15 -48.25 3.30
CA ALA A 350 -19.18 -47.18 2.30
C ALA A 350 -20.57 -46.52 2.17
N LYS A 351 -21.64 -47.31 2.30
CA LYS A 351 -23.04 -46.86 2.31
C LYS A 351 -23.87 -47.78 3.22
N PRO A 352 -24.19 -47.37 4.47
CA PRO A 352 -24.93 -48.18 5.42
C PRO A 352 -26.34 -48.58 4.91
N ASP A 353 -26.92 -47.76 4.02
CA ASP A 353 -28.23 -48.01 3.42
C ASP A 353 -28.22 -48.81 2.11
N SER A 354 -27.06 -49.25 1.63
CA SER A 354 -27.00 -50.09 0.43
C SER A 354 -27.73 -51.41 0.65
N MET A 355 -28.34 -51.98 -0.41
CA MET A 355 -29.03 -53.26 -0.29
C MET A 355 -28.14 -54.37 0.27
N MET A 356 -26.84 -54.35 -0.05
CA MET A 356 -25.85 -55.27 0.50
C MET A 356 -25.64 -55.06 2.01
N ALA A 357 -25.57 -53.81 2.46
CA ALA A 357 -25.45 -53.48 3.89
C ALA A 357 -26.69 -53.93 4.68
N LYS A 358 -27.89 -53.69 4.13
CA LYS A 358 -29.17 -54.09 4.74
C LYS A 358 -29.34 -55.60 4.80
N ALA A 359 -29.02 -56.32 3.71
CA ALA A 359 -29.06 -57.77 3.67
C ALA A 359 -28.12 -58.40 4.70
N TYR A 360 -26.93 -57.81 4.87
CA TYR A 360 -25.96 -58.25 5.87
C TYR A 360 -26.42 -57.96 7.31
N GLN A 361 -26.93 -56.75 7.60
CA GLN A 361 -27.50 -56.44 8.91
C GLN A 361 -28.65 -57.37 9.29
N GLN A 362 -29.53 -57.68 8.34
CA GLN A 362 -30.60 -58.67 8.54
C GLN A 362 -30.04 -60.08 8.82
N GLN A 363 -28.92 -60.45 8.20
CA GLN A 363 -28.29 -61.74 8.47
C GLN A 363 -27.66 -61.79 9.85
N GLN A 364 -27.01 -60.71 10.30
CA GLN A 364 -26.48 -60.59 11.66
C GLN A 364 -27.59 -60.65 12.73
N ILE A 365 -28.69 -59.91 12.54
CA ILE A 365 -29.85 -59.95 13.44
C ILE A 365 -30.47 -61.35 13.48
N ARG A 366 -30.57 -62.04 12.33
CA ARG A 366 -31.05 -63.44 12.29
C ARG A 366 -30.11 -64.39 13.04
N ASN A 367 -28.81 -64.16 12.98
CA ASN A 367 -27.84 -64.98 13.70
C ASN A 367 -27.86 -64.70 15.21
N GLU A 368 -28.08 -63.45 15.64
CA GLU A 368 -28.23 -63.08 17.05
C GLU A 368 -29.56 -63.53 17.66
N GLN A 369 -30.64 -63.58 16.87
CA GLN A 369 -31.97 -64.06 17.30
C GLN A 369 -32.14 -65.58 17.13
N SER A 370 -31.13 -66.26 16.60
CA SER A 370 -31.12 -67.70 16.42
C SER A 370 -30.57 -68.36 17.69
N ASP A 371 -31.42 -69.08 18.42
CA ASP A 371 -31.04 -69.94 19.56
C ASP A 371 -30.20 -71.18 19.15
N ASP A 372 -29.79 -71.27 17.88
CA ASP A 372 -28.93 -72.35 17.37
C ASP A 372 -27.44 -72.09 17.69
N PRO A 373 -26.81 -72.89 18.59
CA PRO A 373 -25.44 -72.65 19.05
C PRO A 373 -24.37 -72.76 17.95
N LEU A 374 -24.71 -73.27 16.77
CA LEU A 374 -23.80 -73.36 15.62
C LEU A 374 -23.73 -72.08 14.76
N LEU A 375 -24.71 -71.18 14.88
CA LEU A 375 -24.73 -69.92 14.14
C LEU A 375 -24.09 -68.75 14.91
N ALA A 376 -23.94 -68.88 16.23
CA ALA A 376 -23.31 -67.89 17.09
C ALA A 376 -21.76 -67.91 17.04
N SER A 377 -21.14 -68.87 16.34
CA SER A 377 -19.70 -69.14 16.37
C SER A 377 -18.96 -69.08 15.02
N ARG A 378 -19.54 -68.45 13.98
CA ARG A 378 -18.90 -68.27 12.65
C ARG A 378 -18.75 -66.82 12.23
#